data_AF-A0A7X4XJN5-F1
#
_entry.id   AF-A0A7X4XJN5-F1
#
_cell.length_a   1.000
_cell.length_b   1.000
_cell.length_c   1.000
_cell.angle_alpha   90.00
_cell.angle_beta   90.00
_cell.angle_gamma   90.00
#
_symmetry.space_group_name_H-M   'P 1'
#
loop_
_entity.id
_entity.type
_entity.pdbx_description
1 polymer ?
#
loop_
_entity_poly.entity_id
_entity_poly.type
_entity_poly.pdbx_seq_one_letter_code
_entity_poly.pdbx_strand_id
1 'polypeptide(L)'
;MVKRLCKLNRHDIRTSMGEIQQLVMQPSYICGACARSAVDKSLLCKPQSLQIAKNDRLTQPLLSTTLGSQTSVSVLTKKTLKKQKKYQKKLAKVLKKQHKLMKKQQALQGKFTELKLLPLNDEISLTQFH
;
A
#
# COMPACT_ATOMS: atom_id res chain seq x y z
N MET A 1 -24.40 -33.25 21.12
CA MET A 1 -24.34 -31.78 21.33
C MET A 1 -22.88 -31.36 21.27
N VAL A 2 -22.45 -30.60 20.25
CA VAL A 2 -21.03 -30.24 20.08
C VAL A 2 -20.63 -29.26 21.19
N LYS A 3 -19.62 -29.61 21.99
CA LYS A 3 -19.11 -28.72 23.05
C LYS A 3 -18.46 -27.49 22.41
N ARG A 4 -18.82 -26.31 22.88
CA ARG A 4 -18.22 -25.05 22.41
C ARG A 4 -16.75 -25.00 22.78
N LEU A 5 -15.91 -24.57 21.83
CA LEU A 5 -14.47 -24.38 22.05
C LEU A 5 -14.21 -23.46 23.26
N CYS A 6 -15.02 -22.40 23.44
CA CYS A 6 -14.89 -21.48 24.57
C CYS A 6 -15.14 -22.10 25.96
N LYS A 7 -15.72 -23.30 26.04
CA LYS A 7 -16.07 -23.99 27.30
C LYS A 7 -15.13 -25.16 27.64
N LEU A 8 -14.09 -25.41 26.85
CA LEU A 8 -13.16 -26.52 27.13
C LEU A 8 -12.28 -26.22 28.35
N ASN A 9 -12.23 -27.18 29.27
CA ASN A 9 -11.38 -27.15 30.46
C ASN A 9 -9.95 -27.59 30.13
N ARG A 10 -9.01 -27.39 31.07
CA ARG A 10 -7.58 -27.75 30.88
C ARG A 10 -7.37 -29.23 30.52
N HIS A 11 -8.18 -30.12 31.10
CA HIS A 11 -8.12 -31.54 30.80
C HIS A 11 -8.58 -31.83 29.37
N ASP A 12 -9.75 -31.31 28.97
CA ASP A 12 -10.27 -31.46 27.60
C ASP A 12 -9.29 -30.92 26.56
N ILE A 13 -8.66 -29.76 26.83
CA ILE A 13 -7.65 -29.20 25.94
C ILE A 13 -6.50 -30.19 25.72
N ARG A 14 -5.96 -30.78 26.80
CA ARG A 14 -4.86 -31.76 26.69
C ARG A 14 -5.29 -33.01 25.92
N THR A 15 -6.51 -33.48 26.11
CA THR A 15 -7.03 -34.70 25.49
C THR A 15 -7.38 -34.50 24.01
N SER A 16 -7.91 -33.33 23.63
CA SER A 16 -8.37 -33.04 22.26
C SER A 16 -7.48 -32.04 21.51
N MET A 17 -6.17 -32.00 21.78
CA MET A 17 -5.25 -31.03 21.16
C MET A 17 -5.27 -31.08 19.62
N GLY A 18 -5.33 -32.28 19.03
CA GLY A 18 -5.32 -32.43 17.56
C GLY A 18 -6.56 -31.82 16.89
N GLU A 19 -7.75 -32.07 17.44
CA GLU A 19 -8.99 -31.49 16.95
C GLU A 19 -8.99 -29.95 17.09
N ILE A 20 -8.46 -29.44 18.20
CA ILE A 20 -8.33 -27.99 18.43
C ILE A 20 -7.40 -27.37 17.39
N GLN A 21 -6.27 -28.02 17.08
CA GLN A 21 -5.35 -27.53 16.04
C GLN A 21 -6.07 -27.45 14.69
N GLN A 22 -6.79 -28.50 14.28
CA GLN A 22 -7.52 -28.52 13.01
C GLN A 22 -8.57 -27.39 12.92
N LEU A 23 -9.31 -27.12 14.00
CA LEU A 23 -10.31 -26.05 14.06
C LEU A 23 -9.71 -24.63 14.01
N VAL A 24 -8.46 -24.48 14.42
CA VAL A 24 -7.76 -23.18 14.53
C VAL A 24 -6.86 -22.91 13.33
N MET A 25 -6.53 -23.91 12.50
CA MET A 25 -5.64 -23.76 11.34
C MET A 25 -6.14 -22.75 10.29
N GLN A 26 -7.46 -22.65 10.07
CA GLN A 26 -8.06 -21.69 9.14
C GLN A 26 -9.31 -21.04 9.74
N PRO A 27 -9.14 -20.15 10.72
CA PRO A 27 -10.27 -19.63 11.46
C PRO A 27 -10.95 -18.50 10.68
N SER A 28 -12.27 -18.49 10.65
CA SER A 28 -13.05 -17.39 10.06
C SER A 28 -13.73 -16.52 11.12
N TYR A 29 -13.70 -16.94 12.38
CA TYR A 29 -14.25 -16.21 13.53
C TYR A 29 -13.28 -16.19 14.72
N ILE A 30 -13.36 -15.12 15.51
CA ILE A 30 -12.70 -14.96 16.81
C ILE A 30 -13.73 -14.65 17.88
N CYS A 31 -13.56 -15.18 19.09
CA CYS A 31 -14.41 -14.83 20.22
C CYS A 31 -13.97 -13.51 20.83
N GLY A 32 -14.87 -12.52 20.92
CA GLY A 32 -14.56 -11.23 21.53
C GLY A 32 -14.31 -11.25 23.05
N ALA A 33 -14.66 -12.33 23.76
CA ALA A 33 -14.50 -12.44 25.22
C ALA A 33 -13.25 -13.22 25.65
N CYS A 34 -12.92 -14.31 24.96
CA CYS A 34 -11.83 -15.20 25.35
C CYS A 34 -10.80 -15.44 24.25
N ALA A 35 -10.87 -14.67 23.16
CA ALA A 35 -9.92 -14.66 22.04
C ALA A 35 -9.68 -16.01 21.33
N ARG A 36 -10.48 -17.06 21.62
CA ARG A 36 -10.41 -18.32 20.88
C ARG A 36 -10.92 -18.12 19.45
N SER A 37 -10.24 -18.74 18.50
CA SER A 37 -10.57 -18.71 17.07
C SER A 37 -11.16 -20.04 16.61
N ALA A 38 -12.05 -19.99 15.62
CA ALA A 38 -12.66 -21.19 15.04
C ALA A 38 -13.10 -20.94 13.60
N VAL A 39 -13.28 -22.02 12.83
CA VAL A 39 -13.90 -21.97 11.50
C VAL A 39 -15.37 -21.56 11.59
N ASP A 40 -16.09 -22.03 12.62
CA ASP A 40 -17.54 -21.84 12.75
C ASP A 40 -17.94 -20.97 13.95
N LYS A 41 -19.02 -20.19 13.77
CA LYS A 41 -19.61 -19.33 14.82
C LYS A 41 -20.13 -20.13 16.01
N SER A 42 -20.65 -21.34 15.76
CA SER A 42 -21.32 -22.20 16.76
C SER A 42 -20.36 -22.69 17.85
N LEU A 43 -19.07 -22.73 17.55
CA LEU A 43 -18.01 -23.14 18.47
C LEU A 43 -17.62 -22.04 19.47
N LEU A 44 -18.08 -20.81 19.25
CA LEU A 44 -17.70 -19.63 20.03
C LEU A 44 -18.87 -19.10 20.87
N CYS A 45 -18.57 -18.47 22.01
CA CYS A 45 -19.61 -17.85 22.84
C CYS A 45 -19.99 -16.43 22.40
N LYS A 46 -19.03 -15.66 21.86
CA LYS A 46 -19.25 -14.32 21.29
C LYS A 46 -18.51 -14.18 19.95
N PRO A 47 -19.00 -14.84 18.88
CA PRO A 47 -18.32 -14.88 17.59
C PRO A 47 -18.28 -13.50 16.92
N GLN A 48 -17.11 -13.11 16.46
CA GLN A 48 -16.87 -11.95 15.60
C GLN A 48 -16.17 -12.43 14.33
N SER A 49 -16.62 -11.98 13.16
CA SER A 49 -16.03 -12.38 11.88
C SER A 49 -14.61 -11.84 11.75
N LEU A 50 -13.66 -12.74 11.51
CA LEU A 50 -12.34 -12.37 11.05
C LEU A 50 -12.46 -12.01 9.57
N GLN A 51 -12.48 -10.71 9.28
CA GLN A 51 -12.32 -10.22 7.92
C GLN A 51 -10.83 -10.41 7.57
N ILE A 52 -10.45 -11.64 7.26
CA ILE A 52 -9.18 -11.91 6.60
C ILE A 52 -9.35 -11.28 5.23
N ALA A 53 -8.88 -10.03 5.10
CA ALA A 53 -8.79 -9.38 3.81
C ALA A 53 -8.05 -10.37 2.92
N LYS A 54 -8.76 -10.95 1.95
CA LYS A 54 -8.17 -11.80 0.92
C LYS A 54 -7.18 -10.89 0.21
N ASN A 55 -5.93 -10.91 0.65
CA ASN A 55 -4.89 -10.08 0.11
C ASN A 55 -4.42 -10.74 -1.20
N ASP A 56 -5.26 -10.66 -2.23
CA ASP A 56 -4.77 -10.48 -3.61
C ASP A 56 -4.27 -9.03 -3.75
N ARG A 57 -3.43 -8.60 -2.81
CA ARG A 57 -3.02 -7.21 -2.62
C ARG A 57 -1.53 -7.03 -2.79
N LEU A 58 -0.95 -7.79 -3.71
CA LEU A 58 0.19 -7.33 -4.49
C LEU A 58 -0.42 -6.67 -5.73
N THR A 59 -0.26 -5.35 -5.83
CA THR A 59 -0.82 -4.48 -6.88
C THR A 59 -2.28 -4.13 -6.64
N GLN A 60 -2.56 -2.94 -6.08
CA GLN A 60 -3.63 -2.02 -6.51
C GLN A 60 -3.68 -0.85 -5.49
N PRO A 61 -3.58 0.41 -5.95
CA PRO A 61 -3.56 1.57 -5.08
C PRO A 61 -4.93 1.80 -4.45
N LEU A 62 -4.89 2.14 -3.16
CA LEU A 62 -6.01 2.48 -2.30
C LEU A 62 -6.83 3.65 -2.88
N LEU A 63 -7.92 3.37 -3.57
CA LEU A 63 -8.97 4.35 -3.86
C LEU A 63 -10.36 3.70 -3.69
N SER A 64 -11.15 4.34 -2.83
CA SER A 64 -12.62 4.26 -2.72
C SER A 64 -13.21 3.25 -1.73
N THR A 65 -13.63 3.80 -0.59
CA THR A 65 -14.60 3.28 0.39
C THR A 65 -15.31 4.56 0.85
N THR A 66 -16.62 4.78 0.83
CA THR A 66 -17.82 3.93 0.66
C THR A 66 -19.04 4.85 0.51
N LEU A 67 -20.04 4.45 -0.27
CA LEU A 67 -21.44 4.74 0.05
C LEU A 67 -21.87 3.78 1.16
N GLY A 68 -22.54 4.27 2.20
CA GLY A 68 -23.19 3.42 3.20
C GLY A 68 -23.04 3.91 4.63
N SER A 69 -23.90 4.87 5.00
CA SER A 69 -24.48 5.15 6.32
C SER A 69 -23.90 4.38 7.52
N GLN A 70 -23.26 5.08 8.47
CA GLN A 70 -23.86 5.44 9.77
C GLN A 70 -23.14 6.65 10.36
N THR A 71 -23.96 7.53 10.93
CA THR A 71 -23.72 8.89 11.39
C THR A 71 -22.82 8.97 12.63
N SER A 72 -21.98 10.04 12.68
CA SER A 72 -21.37 10.69 13.87
C SER A 72 -19.83 10.74 14.04
N VAL A 73 -19.01 10.62 12.99
CA VAL A 73 -17.55 10.95 13.07
C VAL A 73 -17.07 11.79 11.87
N SER A 74 -17.74 12.92 11.60
CA SER A 74 -17.58 13.64 10.32
C SER A 74 -16.59 14.83 10.32
N VAL A 75 -16.21 15.42 11.45
CA VAL A 75 -15.63 16.78 11.42
C VAL A 75 -14.09 16.78 11.40
N LEU A 76 -13.44 15.90 12.16
CA LEU A 76 -11.97 15.84 12.23
C LEU A 76 -11.35 15.19 10.97
N THR A 77 -12.09 14.34 10.28
CA THR A 77 -11.65 13.67 9.04
C THR A 77 -11.63 14.62 7.83
N LYS A 78 -12.60 15.52 7.69
CA LYS A 78 -12.70 16.46 6.56
C LYS A 78 -11.57 17.49 6.52
N LYS A 79 -11.17 18.03 7.69
CA LYS A 79 -10.07 19.00 7.79
C LYS A 79 -8.73 18.35 7.45
N THR A 80 -8.49 17.14 7.93
CA THR A 80 -7.28 16.34 7.62
C THR A 80 -7.22 15.96 6.14
N LEU A 81 -8.33 15.57 5.53
CA LEU A 81 -8.43 15.27 4.09
C LEU A 81 -8.11 16.48 3.20
N LYS A 82 -8.61 17.68 3.56
CA LYS A 82 -8.31 18.93 2.82
C LYS A 82 -6.82 19.29 2.89
N LYS A 83 -6.19 19.13 4.07
CA LYS A 83 -4.74 19.33 4.25
C LYS A 83 -3.93 18.35 3.38
N GLN A 84 -4.30 17.07 3.39
CA GLN A 84 -3.66 16.03 2.58
C GLN A 84 -3.76 16.34 1.07
N LYS A 85 -4.95 16.71 0.57
CA LYS A 85 -5.14 17.08 -0.84
C LYS A 85 -4.33 18.31 -1.26
N LYS A 86 -4.19 19.30 -0.37
CA LYS A 86 -3.35 20.48 -0.61
C LYS A 86 -1.86 20.11 -0.69
N TYR A 87 -1.40 19.22 0.19
CA TYR A 87 -0.05 18.67 0.16
C TYR A 87 0.25 17.92 -1.14
N GLN A 88 -0.66 17.01 -1.56
CA GLN A 88 -0.53 16.28 -2.82
C GLN A 88 -0.46 17.22 -4.05
N LYS A 89 -1.27 18.29 -4.09
CA LYS A 89 -1.19 19.29 -5.16
C LYS A 89 0.15 20.03 -5.19
N LYS A 90 0.77 20.30 -4.02
CA LYS A 90 2.11 20.89 -3.96
C LYS A 90 3.15 19.92 -4.52
N LEU A 91 3.08 18.64 -4.14
CA LEU A 91 3.96 17.58 -4.63
C LEU A 91 3.91 17.48 -6.17
N ALA A 92 2.70 17.45 -6.74
CA ALA A 92 2.50 17.40 -8.19
C ALA A 92 3.11 18.61 -8.92
N LYS A 93 3.04 19.80 -8.33
CA LYS A 93 3.69 21.00 -8.89
C LYS A 93 5.21 20.90 -8.87
N VAL A 94 5.79 20.34 -7.80
CA VAL A 94 7.24 20.10 -7.70
C VAL A 94 7.69 19.10 -8.77
N LEU A 95 7.00 17.97 -8.92
CA LEU A 95 7.32 16.97 -9.96
C LEU A 95 7.26 17.57 -11.38
N LYS A 96 6.25 18.40 -11.66
CA LYS A 96 6.15 19.11 -12.95
C LYS A 96 7.34 20.05 -13.19
N LYS A 97 7.86 20.70 -12.13
CA LYS A 97 9.07 21.54 -12.22
C LYS A 97 10.31 20.69 -12.47
N GLN A 98 10.50 19.58 -11.74
CA GLN A 98 11.62 18.66 -11.94
C GLN A 98 11.65 18.12 -13.37
N HIS A 99 10.51 17.69 -13.91
CA HIS A 99 10.41 17.20 -15.28
C HIS A 99 10.76 18.28 -16.32
N LYS A 100 10.27 19.51 -16.14
CA LYS A 100 10.62 20.64 -17.04
C LYS A 100 12.11 20.96 -17.00
N LEU A 101 12.71 20.95 -15.81
CA LEU A 101 14.13 21.22 -15.63
C LEU A 101 14.98 20.12 -16.28
N MET A 102 14.63 18.86 -16.08
CA MET A 102 15.29 17.71 -16.72
C MET A 102 15.22 17.79 -18.25
N LYS A 103 14.05 18.13 -18.82
CA LYS A 103 13.92 18.31 -20.29
C LYS A 103 14.83 19.44 -20.82
N LYS A 104 14.96 20.54 -20.08
CA LYS A 104 15.89 21.63 -20.45
C LYS A 104 17.34 21.17 -20.38
N GLN A 105 17.70 20.43 -19.34
CA GLN A 105 19.05 19.88 -19.20
C GLN A 105 19.40 18.94 -20.36
N GLN A 106 18.50 18.06 -20.75
CA GLN A 106 18.67 17.19 -21.91
C GLN A 106 18.85 17.98 -23.22
N ALA A 107 18.05 19.03 -23.43
CA ALA A 107 18.19 19.87 -24.62
C ALA A 107 19.55 20.60 -24.67
N LEU A 108 20.02 21.11 -23.53
CA LEU A 108 21.35 21.73 -23.43
C LEU A 108 22.47 20.72 -23.64
N GLN A 109 22.35 19.52 -23.08
CA GLN A 109 23.30 18.43 -23.32
C GLN A 109 23.38 18.09 -24.81
N GLY A 110 22.24 17.98 -25.51
CA GLY A 110 22.22 17.75 -26.96
C GLY A 110 22.98 18.82 -27.75
N LYS A 111 22.73 20.10 -27.46
CA LYS A 111 23.46 21.21 -28.10
C LYS A 111 24.96 21.21 -27.77
N PHE A 112 25.31 20.88 -26.52
CA PHE A 112 26.71 20.76 -26.13
C PHE A 112 27.40 19.60 -26.84
N THR A 113 26.72 18.47 -27.00
CA THR A 113 27.22 17.33 -27.78
C THR A 113 27.37 17.68 -29.26
N GLU A 114 26.42 18.39 -29.85
CA GLU A 114 26.49 18.89 -31.23
C GLU A 114 27.71 19.81 -31.43
N LEU A 115 27.95 20.75 -30.51
CA LEU A 115 29.13 21.61 -30.53
C LEU A 115 30.44 20.83 -30.32
N LYS A 116 30.44 19.80 -29.47
CA LYS A 116 31.61 18.96 -29.21
C LYS A 116 31.95 18.02 -30.38
N LEU A 117 30.98 17.69 -31.22
CA LEU A 117 31.15 16.83 -32.41
C LEU A 117 31.49 17.60 -33.68
N LEU A 118 31.67 18.94 -33.62
CA LEU A 118 32.37 19.64 -34.69
C LEU A 118 33.79 19.08 -34.80
N PRO A 119 34.19 18.54 -35.97
CA PRO A 119 35.57 18.12 -36.17
C PRO A 119 36.45 19.37 -36.03
N LEU A 120 37.54 19.26 -35.26
CA LEU A 120 38.68 20.18 -35.38
C LEU A 120 39.35 19.92 -36.73
N ASN A 121 38.68 20.30 -37.81
CA ASN A 121 39.25 20.35 -39.15
C ASN A 121 39.19 21.79 -39.61
N ASP A 122 40.18 22.57 -39.20
CA ASP A 122 40.65 23.74 -39.95
C ASP A 122 42.19 23.70 -39.93
N GLU A 123 42.72 22.76 -40.73
CA GLU A 123 43.99 22.94 -41.41
C GLU A 123 43.85 24.19 -42.30
N ILE A 124 44.27 25.35 -41.81
CA ILE A 124 44.52 26.51 -42.67
C ILE A 124 46.02 26.60 -42.87
N SER A 125 46.48 25.95 -43.95
CA SER A 125 47.75 26.25 -44.61
C SER A 125 47.86 27.75 -44.86
N LEU A 126 48.71 28.44 -44.08
CA LEU A 126 49.22 29.76 -44.42
C LEU A 126 50.58 29.61 -45.13
N THR A 127 50.62 28.82 -46.19
CA THR A 127 51.64 28.96 -47.23
C THR A 127 51.17 30.03 -48.19
N GLN A 128 52.06 30.99 -48.47
CA GLN A 128 51.99 31.96 -49.58
C GLN A 128 51.28 33.28 -49.25
N PHE A 129 52.00 34.20 -48.62
CA PHE A 129 52.13 35.63 -49.00
C PHE A 129 53.12 36.31 -48.02
N HIS A 130 54.43 36.18 -48.28
CA HIS A 130 55.35 37.29 -48.55
C HIS A 130 56.75 36.77 -48.92
#